data_AF-A0A0B2QTX8-F1
#
_entry.id   AF-A0A0B2QTX8-F1
#
_cell.length_a   1.000
_cell.length_b   1.000
_cell.length_c   1.000
_cell.angle_alpha   90.00
_cell.angle_beta   90.00
_cell.angle_gamma   90.00
#
_symmetry.space_group_name_H-M   'P 1'
#
loop_
_entity.id
_entity.type
_entity.pdbx_description
1 polymer ?
#
loop_
_entity_poly.entity_id
_entity_poly.type
_entity_poly.pdbx_seq_one_letter_code
_entity_poly.pdbx_strand_id
1 'polypeptide(L)' 'LAVKLNANHMVVGTLCGFDQFMNLVVDNLVEVNGNEKNDIGMVV' A
#
# COMPACT_ATOMS: atom_id res chain seq x y z
N LEU A 1 1.26 6.28 5.01
CA LEU A 1 1.08 5.01 5.75
C LEU A 1 2.00 3.97 5.12
N ALA A 2 2.71 3.17 5.92
CA ALA A 2 3.49 2.03 5.42
C ALA A 2 2.83 0.74 5.90
N VAL A 3 2.41 -0.12 4.97
CA VAL A 3 1.73 -1.39 5.26
C VAL A 3 2.61 -2.53 4.76
N LYS A 4 2.86 -3.52 5.61
CA LYS A 4 3.52 -4.76 5.22
C LYS A 4 2.45 -5.76 4.79
N LEU A 5 2.47 -6.13 3.52
CA LEU A 5 1.63 -7.16 2.95
C LEU A 5 2.31 -8.53 3.04
N ASN A 6 1.57 -9.56 2.68
CA ASN A 6 2.09 -10.91 2.56
C ASN A 6 3.24 -10.97 1.54
N ALA A 7 4.02 -12.06 1.58
CA ALA A 7 5.21 -12.26 0.75
C ALA A 7 6.33 -11.22 0.93
N ASN A 8 6.35 -10.50 2.06
CA ASN A 8 7.31 -9.43 2.38
C ASN A 8 7.21 -8.18 1.48
N HIS A 9 6.06 -7.94 0.86
CA HIS A 9 5.83 -6.72 0.10
C HIS A 9 5.59 -5.56 1.08
N MET A 10 6.25 -4.43 0.87
CA MET A 10 5.99 -3.20 1.64
C MET A 10 5.39 -2.18 0.70
N VAL A 11 4.22 -1.66 1.07
CA VAL A 11 3.55 -0.60 0.30
C VAL A 11 3.46 0.66 1.13
N VAL A 12 3.67 1.80 0.47
CA VAL A 12 3.63 3.13 1.07
C VAL A 12 2.67 3.99 0.29
N GLY A 13 1.71 4.62 0.96
CA GLY A 13 0.75 5.50 0.30
C GLY A 13 -0.12 6.29 1.28
N THR A 14 -1.11 7.00 0.73
CA THR A 14 -2.07 7.80 1.49
C THR A 14 -3.32 6.95 1.76
N LEU A 15 -3.63 6.68 3.03
CA LEU A 15 -4.84 5.94 3.39
C LEU A 15 -6.07 6.86 3.26
N CYS A 16 -7.00 6.49 2.38
CA CYS A 16 -8.22 7.25 2.10
C CYS A 16 -9.48 6.61 2.68
N GLY A 17 -9.42 5.34 3.09
CA GLY A 17 -10.53 4.63 3.70
C GLY A 17 -10.12 3.27 4.24
N PHE A 18 -10.86 2.80 5.24
CA PHE A 18 -10.74 1.43 5.76
C PHE A 18 -12.08 0.96 6.31
N ASP A 19 -12.30 -0.35 6.38
CA ASP A 19 -13.47 -0.96 7.00
C ASP A 19 -13.11 -1.86 8.20
N GLN A 20 -14.12 -2.41 8.88
CA GLN A 20 -13.94 -3.31 10.03
C GLN A 20 -13.27 -4.65 9.68
N PHE A 21 -13.17 -4.98 8.38
CA PHE A 21 -12.51 -6.17 7.87
C PHE A 21 -11.07 -5.89 7.42
N MET A 22 -10.59 -4.65 7.62
CA MET A 22 -9.26 -4.17 7.23
C MET A 22 -9.02 -4.14 5.70
N ASN A 23 -10.08 -4.02 4.89
CA ASN A 23 -9.89 -3.61 3.50
C ASN A 23 -9.41 -2.14 3.49
N LEU A 24 -8.35 -1.84 2.74
CA LEU A 24 -7.68 -0.54 2.78
C LEU A 24 -7.75 0.13 1.41
N VAL A 25 -8.35 1.32 1.37
CA VAL A 25 -8.30 2.19 0.19
C VAL A 25 -7.07 3.08 0.33
N VAL A 26 -6.08 2.85 -0.54
CA VAL A 26 -4.80 3.58 -0.51
C VAL A 26 -4.59 4.28 -1.84
N ASP A 27 -4.41 5.58 -1.78
CA ASP A 27 -4.08 6.42 -2.93
C ASP A 27 -2.56 6.63 -3.04
N ASN A 28 -2.10 6.88 -4.26
CA ASN A 28 -0.71 7.16 -4.59
C ASN A 28 0.27 6.11 -4.03
N LEU A 29 -0.12 4.83 -4.14
CA LEU A 29 0.59 3.69 -3.59
C LEU A 29 1.88 3.43 -4.36
N VAL A 30 2.96 3.30 -3.60
CA VAL A 30 4.30 2.94 -4.06
C VAL A 30 4.70 1.65 -3.35
N GLU A 31 4.97 0.62 -4.12
CA GLU A 31 5.57 -0.61 -3.60
C GLU A 31 7.07 -0.42 -3.47
N VAL A 32 7.60 -0.78 -2.30
CA VAL A 32 9.01 -0.71 -1.96
C VAL A 32 9.52 -2.13 -1.77
N ASN A 33 10.34 -2.59 -2.71
CA ASN A 33 11.03 -3.88 -2.62
C ASN A 33 12.54 -3.63 -2.51
N GLY A 34 13.01 -3.42 -1.28
CA GLY A 34 14.39 -3.02 -1.02
C GLY A 34 14.70 -1.63 -1.59
N ASN A 35 15.49 -1.58 -2.66
CA ASN A 35 15.83 -0.32 -3.37
C ASN A 35 14.91 -0.05 -4.58
N GLU A 36 14.10 -1.02 -5.00
CA GLU A 36 13.18 -0.84 -6.12
C GLU A 36 11.88 -0.22 -5.62
N LYS A 37 11.43 0.82 -6.33
CA LYS A 37 10.17 1.51 -6.08
C LYS A 37 9.29 1.38 -7.32
N ASN A 38 8.13 0.78 -7.17
CA ASN A 38 7.13 0.65 -8.25
C ASN A 38 5.93 1.51 -7.91
N ASP A 39 5.61 2.47 -8.78
CA ASP A 39 4.41 3.30 -8.67
C ASP A 39 3.18 2.51 -9.16
N ILE A 40 2.23 2.26 -8.26
CA ILE A 40 1.01 1.47 -8.54
C ILE A 40 -0.20 2.39 -8.71
N GLY A 41 -0.26 3.52 -8.01
CA GLY A 41 -1.38 4.47 -8.07
C GLY A 41 -2.45 4.19 -7.02
N MET A 42 -3.73 4.37 -7.36
CA MET A 42 -4.85 4.16 -6.42
C MET A 42 -5.33 2.70 -6.45
N VAL A 43 -5.47 2.08 -5.28
CA VAL A 43 -6.00 0.73 -5.11
C VAL A 43 -7.04 0.68 -3.97
N VAL A 44 -7.99 -0.26 -4.09
CA VAL A 44 -9.16 -0.42 -3.22
C VAL A 44 -9.14 -1.78 -2.56
#